data_AF-A0A117M9G2-F1
#
_entry.id   AF-A0A117M9G2-F1
#
_cell.length_a   1.000
_cell.length_b   1.000
_cell.length_c   1.000
_cell.angle_alpha   90.00
_cell.angle_beta   90.00
_cell.angle_gamma   90.00
#
_symmetry.space_group_name_H-M   'P 1'
#
loop_
_entity.id
_entity.type
_entity.pdbx_description
1 polymer ?
#
loop_
_entity_poly.entity_id
_entity_poly.type
_entity_poly.pdbx_seq_one_letter_code
_entity_poly.pdbx_strand_id
1 'polypeptide(L)'
;MTSRDRVLKTLKHCEPDRVPIDLGGMRSTGIHAKAYRRFVDYLGYRDLPVKVFDVHQMLASVDDEIRREVHSDSIELKRLNGGFGTRIDSWNGRDIFDDGSRYLFPDGFDPKVKEDGSLVIERDGVEVATMPRGGHYFDRSYFPLAHAGRKEEISALVLPRLTGEEIEFLKAQLTGIRESTDCAVIGAFGGNFLEAGHSMFGYQEFMERLITDRPLMEFFLDRLLETYLVDLEKYLSALGDDIDIIQIGDDYGTQENTAISPRIFRSIFKPRLKTLCDFIHRKKPDLFIFLHSCGSVYTFIPDFIEVGVQILNPVQTNAKNMEPERLKNEFGRDIVFWGGGCDTQHVLPFGTLKDLEDDIRR
;
A
#
# COMPACT_ATOMS: atom_id res chain seq x y z
N MET A 1 -7.02 -26.27 -7.98
CA MET A 1 -5.79 -25.49 -7.76
C MET A 1 -6.01 -24.68 -6.50
N THR A 2 -5.05 -24.62 -5.57
CA THR A 2 -5.17 -23.74 -4.39
C THR A 2 -5.09 -22.26 -4.82
N SER A 3 -5.51 -21.33 -3.95
CA SER A 3 -5.36 -19.89 -4.20
C SER A 3 -3.90 -19.48 -4.38
N ARG A 4 -3.01 -19.99 -3.52
CA ARG A 4 -1.57 -19.80 -3.62
C ARG A 4 -1.00 -20.33 -4.94
N ASP A 5 -1.35 -21.56 -5.34
CA ASP A 5 -0.88 -22.13 -6.60
C ASP A 5 -1.32 -21.29 -7.81
N ARG A 6 -2.55 -20.78 -7.78
CA ARG A 6 -3.12 -19.93 -8.82
C ARG A 6 -2.36 -18.62 -8.98
N VAL A 7 -2.10 -17.94 -7.88
CA VAL A 7 -1.28 -16.73 -7.85
C VAL A 7 0.13 -17.04 -8.34
N LEU A 8 0.82 -18.02 -7.75
CA LEU A 8 2.20 -18.36 -8.10
C LEU A 8 2.36 -18.81 -9.57
N LYS A 9 1.39 -19.53 -10.14
CA LYS A 9 1.39 -19.85 -11.58
C LYS A 9 1.29 -18.59 -12.44
N THR A 10 0.36 -17.70 -12.11
CA THR A 10 0.19 -16.41 -12.80
C THR A 10 1.47 -15.60 -12.73
N LEU A 11 2.11 -15.55 -11.56
CA LEU A 11 3.38 -14.84 -11.34
C LEU A 11 4.56 -15.42 -12.13
N LYS A 12 4.47 -16.70 -12.50
CA LYS A 12 5.45 -17.40 -13.35
C LYS A 12 5.05 -17.37 -14.83
N HIS A 13 4.14 -16.48 -15.23
CA HIS A 13 3.60 -16.39 -16.60
C HIS A 13 3.05 -17.73 -17.13
N CYS A 14 2.47 -18.54 -16.25
CA CYS A 14 1.80 -19.80 -16.59
C CYS A 14 0.28 -19.65 -16.42
N GLU A 15 -0.49 -20.18 -17.37
CA GLU A 15 -1.96 -20.11 -17.33
C GLU A 15 -2.51 -20.86 -16.09
N PRO A 16 -3.26 -20.17 -15.21
CA PRO A 16 -3.94 -20.78 -14.07
C PRO A 16 -5.29 -21.44 -14.47
N ASP A 17 -6.06 -21.92 -13.50
CA ASP A 17 -7.44 -22.39 -13.72
C ASP A 17 -8.46 -21.25 -13.88
N ARG A 18 -8.16 -20.07 -13.29
CA ARG A 18 -8.86 -18.79 -13.52
C ARG A 18 -7.92 -17.63 -13.15
N VAL A 19 -8.26 -16.42 -13.58
CA VAL A 19 -7.58 -15.20 -13.13
C VAL A 19 -7.66 -15.09 -11.60
N PRO A 20 -6.53 -14.86 -10.89
CA PRO A 20 -6.54 -14.60 -9.45
C PRO A 20 -7.33 -13.33 -9.11
N ILE A 21 -8.01 -13.32 -7.96
CA ILE A 21 -8.78 -12.18 -7.46
C ILE A 21 -8.13 -11.66 -6.19
N ASP A 22 -8.00 -10.33 -6.06
CA ASP A 22 -7.47 -9.69 -4.87
C ASP A 22 -8.47 -8.67 -4.30
N LEU A 23 -8.81 -8.83 -3.03
CA LEU A 23 -9.51 -7.85 -2.20
C LEU A 23 -8.88 -7.87 -0.81
N GLY A 24 -8.08 -6.84 -0.49
CA GLY A 24 -7.41 -6.72 0.80
C GLY A 24 -6.09 -7.49 0.92
N GLY A 25 -5.46 -7.87 -0.20
CA GLY A 25 -4.10 -8.42 -0.23
C GLY A 25 -3.02 -7.40 0.11
N MET A 26 -3.32 -6.09 0.02
CA MET A 26 -2.54 -5.01 0.62
C MET A 26 -3.44 -3.76 0.81
N ARG A 27 -2.95 -2.72 1.51
CA ARG A 27 -3.73 -1.50 1.81
C ARG A 27 -4.48 -0.91 0.60
N SER A 28 -3.79 -0.57 -0.48
CA SER A 28 -4.41 0.02 -1.68
C SER A 28 -5.19 -0.99 -2.56
N THR A 29 -5.20 -2.29 -2.23
CA THR A 29 -6.20 -3.25 -2.77
C THR A 29 -7.32 -3.56 -1.78
N GLY A 30 -7.37 -2.82 -0.67
CA GLY A 30 -8.40 -2.90 0.35
C GLY A 30 -9.69 -2.16 -0.04
N ILE A 31 -10.53 -1.98 0.96
CA ILE A 31 -11.86 -1.39 0.81
C ILE A 31 -12.16 -0.45 1.98
N HIS A 32 -12.66 0.73 1.66
CA HIS A 32 -13.02 1.72 2.67
C HIS A 32 -14.10 1.19 3.64
N ALA A 33 -14.01 1.54 4.92
CA ALA A 33 -14.83 0.98 5.99
C ALA A 33 -16.34 1.11 5.76
N LYS A 34 -16.81 2.26 5.24
CA LYS A 34 -18.22 2.46 4.89
C LYS A 34 -18.67 1.61 3.70
N ALA A 35 -17.79 1.46 2.70
CA ALA A 35 -18.08 0.62 1.53
C ALA A 35 -18.12 -0.85 1.96
N TYR A 36 -17.18 -1.27 2.82
CA TYR A 36 -17.13 -2.61 3.37
C TYR A 36 -18.37 -2.94 4.19
N ARG A 37 -18.82 -2.06 5.10
CA ARG A 37 -20.09 -2.22 5.84
C ARG A 37 -21.26 -2.51 4.91
N ARG A 38 -21.45 -1.66 3.89
CA ARG A 38 -22.53 -1.85 2.91
C ARG A 38 -22.38 -3.17 2.15
N PHE A 39 -21.16 -3.54 1.82
CA PHE A 39 -20.85 -4.77 1.10
C PHE A 39 -21.17 -6.01 1.95
N VAL A 40 -20.76 -6.05 3.21
CA VAL A 40 -21.04 -7.19 4.09
C VAL A 40 -22.53 -7.27 4.46
N ASP A 41 -23.24 -6.13 4.56
CA ASP A 41 -24.71 -6.10 4.70
C ASP A 41 -25.42 -6.70 3.48
N TYR A 42 -24.94 -6.38 2.28
CA TYR A 42 -25.46 -6.94 1.03
C TYR A 42 -25.28 -8.45 0.97
N LEU A 43 -24.15 -8.96 1.48
CA LEU A 43 -23.89 -10.40 1.61
C LEU A 43 -24.64 -11.07 2.78
N GLY A 44 -25.36 -10.31 3.61
CA GLY A 44 -26.16 -10.83 4.73
C GLY A 44 -25.43 -10.91 6.09
N TYR A 45 -24.19 -10.44 6.18
CA TYR A 45 -23.35 -10.46 7.39
C TYR A 45 -23.56 -9.21 8.26
N ARG A 46 -24.81 -8.93 8.65
CA ARG A 46 -25.20 -7.67 9.33
C ARG A 46 -24.58 -7.48 10.71
N ASP A 47 -24.33 -8.56 11.44
CA ASP A 47 -23.77 -8.52 12.79
C ASP A 47 -22.23 -8.47 12.84
N LEU A 48 -21.57 -8.65 11.69
CA LEU A 48 -20.12 -8.67 11.57
C LEU A 48 -19.56 -7.26 11.84
N PRO A 49 -18.72 -7.06 12.87
CA PRO A 49 -18.12 -5.74 13.11
C PRO A 49 -17.09 -5.39 12.03
N VAL A 50 -17.03 -4.12 11.62
CA VAL A 50 -16.02 -3.65 10.66
C VAL A 50 -14.76 -3.22 11.40
N LYS A 51 -13.66 -3.98 11.26
CA LYS A 51 -12.34 -3.61 11.80
C LYS A 51 -11.62 -2.67 10.84
N VAL A 52 -11.38 -1.44 11.26
CA VAL A 52 -10.65 -0.43 10.47
C VAL A 52 -9.16 -0.49 10.82
N PHE A 53 -8.36 -1.24 10.06
CA PHE A 53 -6.94 -1.45 10.39
C PHE A 53 -6.02 -0.34 9.90
N ASP A 54 -6.41 0.39 8.85
CA ASP A 54 -5.70 1.58 8.39
C ASP A 54 -6.54 2.82 8.67
N VAL A 55 -6.17 3.59 9.69
CA VAL A 55 -6.89 4.80 10.08
C VAL A 55 -6.57 6.00 9.18
N HIS A 56 -5.55 5.90 8.32
CA HIS A 56 -5.23 6.95 7.35
C HIS A 56 -6.26 6.96 6.22
N GLN A 57 -6.39 5.80 5.56
CA GLN A 57 -7.28 5.60 4.43
C GLN A 57 -8.65 5.04 4.84
N MET A 58 -8.87 4.87 6.15
CA MET A 58 -10.11 4.30 6.71
C MET A 58 -10.46 2.95 6.09
N LEU A 59 -9.46 2.07 5.93
CA LEU A 59 -9.63 0.76 5.28
C LEU A 59 -10.07 -0.31 6.27
N ALA A 60 -11.03 -1.13 5.85
CA ALA A 60 -11.46 -2.29 6.58
C ALA A 60 -10.53 -3.48 6.37
N SER A 61 -10.35 -4.29 7.42
CA SER A 61 -9.87 -5.65 7.30
C SER A 61 -10.95 -6.47 6.64
N VAL A 62 -10.59 -7.23 5.60
CA VAL A 62 -11.50 -8.17 4.95
C VAL A 62 -11.53 -9.44 5.81
N ASP A 63 -12.67 -9.72 6.44
CA ASP A 63 -12.90 -10.93 7.21
C ASP A 63 -12.81 -12.19 6.33
N ASP A 64 -12.42 -13.31 6.93
CA ASP A 64 -12.16 -14.55 6.22
C ASP A 64 -13.40 -15.14 5.54
N GLU A 65 -14.58 -15.00 6.14
CA GLU A 65 -15.85 -15.38 5.52
C GLU A 65 -16.05 -14.59 4.22
N ILE A 66 -15.86 -13.27 4.27
CA ILE A 66 -16.07 -12.38 3.15
C ILE A 66 -15.04 -12.63 2.05
N ARG A 67 -13.77 -12.84 2.43
CA ARG A 67 -12.69 -13.21 1.51
C ARG A 67 -13.03 -14.50 0.73
N ARG A 68 -13.59 -15.51 1.40
CA ARG A 68 -14.04 -16.76 0.77
C ARG A 68 -15.21 -16.55 -0.18
N GLU A 69 -16.20 -15.74 0.19
CA GLU A 69 -17.37 -15.39 -0.64
C GLU A 69 -16.95 -14.70 -1.95
N VAL A 70 -15.95 -13.82 -1.90
CA VAL A 70 -15.44 -13.12 -3.10
C VAL A 70 -14.32 -13.86 -3.81
N HIS A 71 -13.95 -15.05 -3.32
CA HIS A 71 -12.88 -15.88 -3.86
C HIS A 71 -11.52 -15.18 -3.97
N SER A 72 -11.21 -14.26 -3.05
CA SER A 72 -9.91 -13.59 -3.07
C SER A 72 -8.80 -14.58 -2.71
N ASP A 73 -7.75 -14.55 -3.52
CA ASP A 73 -6.65 -15.52 -3.56
C ASP A 73 -5.40 -15.08 -2.79
N SER A 74 -5.44 -13.87 -2.25
CA SER A 74 -4.35 -13.21 -1.54
C SER A 74 -4.80 -12.74 -0.17
N ILE A 75 -3.82 -12.64 0.73
CA ILE A 75 -4.01 -12.06 2.06
C ILE A 75 -2.79 -11.25 2.44
N GLU A 76 -3.03 -10.06 2.98
CA GLU A 76 -1.97 -9.20 3.49
C GLU A 76 -1.47 -9.70 4.84
N LEU A 77 -0.15 -9.81 4.99
CA LEU A 77 0.51 -9.85 6.28
C LEU A 77 0.66 -8.40 6.78
N LYS A 78 -0.32 -7.96 7.57
CA LYS A 78 -0.47 -6.57 8.03
C LYS A 78 0.61 -6.20 9.03
N ARG A 79 1.19 -5.01 8.86
CA ARG A 79 2.08 -4.38 9.85
C ARG A 79 1.32 -4.01 11.11
N LEU A 80 2.01 -3.99 12.25
CA LEU A 80 1.42 -3.67 13.55
C LEU A 80 0.90 -2.22 13.61
N ASN A 81 1.56 -1.32 12.88
CA ASN A 81 1.19 0.08 12.81
C ASN A 81 -0.04 0.30 11.91
N GLY A 82 -1.17 0.69 12.51
CA GLY A 82 -2.42 1.01 11.81
C GLY A 82 -2.48 2.42 11.20
N GLY A 83 -1.42 3.22 11.34
CA GLY A 83 -1.37 4.63 10.96
C GLY A 83 -1.45 5.55 12.18
N PHE A 84 -0.81 6.72 12.09
CA PHE A 84 -0.79 7.76 13.15
C PHE A 84 -0.51 7.22 14.57
N GLY A 85 0.41 6.27 14.73
CA GLY A 85 0.76 5.73 16.05
C GLY A 85 -0.27 4.76 16.65
N THR A 86 -1.27 4.34 15.89
CA THR A 86 -2.23 3.31 16.29
C THR A 86 -1.66 1.90 16.13
N ARG A 87 -2.19 0.92 16.87
CA ARG A 87 -1.73 -0.47 16.85
C ARG A 87 -2.88 -1.46 16.64
N ILE A 88 -2.72 -2.37 15.69
CA ILE A 88 -3.78 -3.30 15.24
C ILE A 88 -3.85 -4.63 16.01
N ASP A 89 -3.23 -4.71 17.18
CA ASP A 89 -3.25 -5.85 18.10
C ASP A 89 -4.37 -5.76 19.16
N SER A 90 -5.05 -4.62 19.25
CA SER A 90 -6.20 -4.38 20.13
C SER A 90 -7.24 -3.51 19.43
N TRP A 91 -8.53 -3.68 19.80
CA TRP A 91 -9.67 -3.13 19.07
C TRP A 91 -10.70 -2.50 20.01
N ASN A 92 -11.11 -1.27 19.70
CA ASN A 92 -12.07 -0.49 20.47
C ASN A 92 -13.28 -0.10 19.62
N GLY A 93 -14.48 -0.30 20.15
CA GLY A 93 -15.73 0.10 19.49
C GLY A 93 -15.92 1.61 19.53
N ARG A 94 -16.09 2.23 18.36
CA ARG A 94 -16.42 3.65 18.21
C ARG A 94 -17.29 3.84 16.97
N ASP A 95 -18.29 4.72 17.05
CA ASP A 95 -19.01 5.21 15.88
C ASP A 95 -18.49 6.61 15.57
N ILE A 96 -17.80 6.76 14.44
CA ILE A 96 -17.33 8.07 13.95
C ILE A 96 -18.03 8.50 12.66
N PHE A 97 -18.89 7.64 12.12
CA PHE A 97 -19.60 7.89 10.87
C PHE A 97 -21.07 8.24 11.10
N ASP A 98 -21.53 8.13 12.35
CA ASP A 98 -22.89 8.42 12.80
C ASP A 98 -23.95 7.67 12.00
N ASP A 99 -23.63 6.44 11.55
CA ASP A 99 -24.53 5.58 10.77
C ASP A 99 -25.09 4.41 11.57
N GLY A 100 -24.76 4.31 12.87
CA GLY A 100 -25.25 3.29 13.78
C GLY A 100 -24.61 1.91 13.57
N SER A 101 -23.64 1.78 12.66
CA SER A 101 -22.93 0.53 12.42
C SER A 101 -21.85 0.30 13.47
N ARG A 102 -21.50 -0.99 13.66
CA ARG A 102 -20.45 -1.39 14.59
C ARG A 102 -19.08 -1.35 13.92
N TYR A 103 -18.33 -0.27 14.17
CA TYR A 103 -16.92 -0.15 13.79
C TYR A 103 -15.98 -0.45 14.96
N LEU A 104 -14.87 -1.10 14.66
CA LEU A 104 -13.77 -1.37 15.58
C LEU A 104 -12.51 -0.70 15.05
N PHE A 105 -11.88 0.11 15.90
CA PHE A 105 -10.66 0.85 15.57
C PHE A 105 -9.48 0.33 16.40
N PRO A 106 -8.25 0.42 15.88
CA PRO A 106 -7.06 0.04 16.62
C PRO A 106 -6.91 0.87 17.89
N ASP A 107 -6.16 0.32 18.85
CA ASP A 107 -5.77 1.06 20.03
C ASP A 107 -4.93 2.29 19.66
N GLY A 108 -5.08 3.36 20.44
CA GLY A 108 -4.49 4.67 20.14
C GLY A 108 -5.24 5.49 19.08
N PHE A 109 -6.31 4.99 18.46
CA PHE A 109 -7.15 5.83 17.59
C PHE A 109 -8.06 6.74 18.42
N ASP A 110 -7.78 8.03 18.46
CA ASP A 110 -8.38 8.99 19.39
C ASP A 110 -8.68 10.35 18.73
N PRO A 111 -9.46 10.37 17.63
CA PRO A 111 -9.75 11.62 16.95
C PRO A 111 -10.55 12.58 17.84
N LYS A 112 -10.18 13.86 17.83
CA LYS A 112 -10.89 14.96 18.49
C LYS A 112 -11.72 15.73 17.48
N VAL A 113 -12.93 16.13 17.87
CA VAL A 113 -13.81 16.96 17.03
C VAL A 113 -13.46 18.43 17.24
N LYS A 114 -13.19 19.17 16.16
CA LYS A 114 -13.02 20.63 16.16
C LYS A 114 -14.36 21.37 16.08
N GLU A 115 -14.34 22.68 16.31
CA GLU A 115 -15.54 23.55 16.22
C GLU A 115 -16.22 23.50 14.84
N ASP A 116 -15.46 23.32 13.76
CA ASP A 116 -15.97 23.18 12.39
C ASP A 116 -16.51 21.77 12.07
N GLY A 117 -16.42 20.84 13.02
CA GLY A 117 -16.82 19.44 12.88
C GLY A 117 -15.80 18.56 12.16
N SER A 118 -14.60 19.07 11.86
CA SER A 118 -13.49 18.21 11.41
C SER A 118 -12.98 17.33 12.55
N LEU A 119 -12.42 16.17 12.20
CA LEU A 119 -11.74 15.28 13.13
C LEU A 119 -10.24 15.49 13.04
N VAL A 120 -9.54 15.51 14.17
CA VAL A 120 -8.08 15.63 14.22
C VAL A 120 -7.44 14.59 15.11
N ILE A 121 -6.28 14.10 14.71
CA ILE A 121 -5.45 13.21 15.51
C ILE A 121 -4.25 14.02 16.02
N GLU A 122 -4.04 13.99 17.33
CA GLU A 122 -2.92 14.68 17.97
C GLU A 122 -1.92 13.70 18.57
N ARG A 123 -0.63 13.96 18.40
CA ARG A 123 0.46 13.22 19.05
C ARG A 123 1.38 14.20 19.73
N ASP A 124 1.64 13.99 21.01
CA ASP A 124 2.51 14.85 21.82
C ASP A 124 2.17 16.35 21.74
N GLY A 125 0.87 16.66 21.64
CA GLY A 125 0.36 18.04 21.52
C GLY A 125 0.44 18.64 20.12
N VAL A 126 0.79 17.85 19.10
CA VAL A 126 0.87 18.28 17.69
C VAL A 126 -0.24 17.61 16.89
N GLU A 127 -0.99 18.38 16.11
CA GLU A 127 -1.97 17.87 15.15
C GLU A 127 -1.26 17.19 13.98
N VAL A 128 -1.31 15.85 13.93
CA VAL A 128 -0.60 15.05 12.92
C VAL A 128 -1.47 14.67 11.72
N ALA A 129 -2.79 14.68 11.89
CA ALA A 129 -3.72 14.39 10.82
C ALA A 129 -5.08 15.05 11.03
N THR A 130 -5.76 15.35 9.92
CA THR A 130 -7.06 16.02 9.90
C THR A 130 -7.97 15.41 8.85
N MET A 131 -9.20 15.08 9.23
CA MET A 131 -10.27 14.70 8.32
C MET A 131 -11.34 15.80 8.34
N PRO A 132 -11.63 16.46 7.22
CA PRO A 132 -12.66 17.49 7.17
C PRO A 132 -14.03 16.92 7.52
N ARG A 133 -14.97 17.77 7.95
CA ARG A 133 -16.34 17.35 8.20
C ARG A 133 -16.95 16.72 6.95
N GLY A 134 -17.43 15.48 7.06
CA GLY A 134 -17.96 14.71 5.93
C GLY A 134 -16.89 14.11 5.01
N GLY A 135 -15.60 14.26 5.35
CA GLY A 135 -14.50 13.60 4.69
C GLY A 135 -14.50 12.08 4.92
N HIS A 136 -13.68 11.39 4.13
CA HIS A 136 -13.57 9.93 4.17
C HIS A 136 -12.20 9.45 4.65
N TYR A 137 -11.21 10.35 4.70
CA TYR A 137 -9.81 10.01 4.94
C TYR A 137 -9.16 11.12 5.78
N PHE A 138 -8.09 10.78 6.49
CA PHE A 138 -7.29 11.73 7.26
C PHE A 138 -6.11 12.22 6.43
N ASP A 139 -6.03 13.52 6.13
CA ASP A 139 -4.84 14.10 5.52
C ASP A 139 -3.76 14.34 6.57
N ARG A 140 -2.49 14.11 6.22
CA ARG A 140 -1.37 14.50 7.09
C ARG A 140 -1.29 16.02 7.20
N SER A 141 -1.20 16.52 8.43
CA SER A 141 -1.05 17.95 8.73
C SER A 141 0.30 18.32 9.33
N TYR A 142 1.15 17.32 9.61
CA TYR A 142 2.47 17.51 10.22
C TYR A 142 3.56 16.79 9.43
N PHE A 143 4.67 17.50 9.22
CA PHE A 143 5.83 17.06 8.43
C PHE A 143 7.12 17.28 9.24
N PRO A 144 7.71 16.24 9.85
CA PRO A 144 8.79 16.37 10.84
C PRO A 144 10.07 17.05 10.34
N LEU A 145 10.34 17.02 9.04
CA LEU A 145 11.49 17.62 8.38
C LEU A 145 11.13 18.86 7.55
N ALA A 146 9.91 19.40 7.70
CA ALA A 146 9.58 20.70 7.12
C ALA A 146 10.62 21.75 7.55
N HIS A 147 11.15 22.47 6.57
CA HIS A 147 12.17 23.49 6.73
C HIS A 147 13.54 23.00 7.23
N ALA A 148 13.76 21.69 7.39
CA ALA A 148 15.05 21.15 7.82
C ALA A 148 16.16 21.55 6.83
N GLY A 149 17.27 22.04 7.36
CA GLY A 149 18.40 22.55 6.55
C GLY A 149 19.67 21.73 6.70
N ARG A 150 19.74 20.86 7.72
CA ARG A 150 20.97 20.18 8.10
C ARG A 150 20.82 18.67 8.13
N LYS A 151 21.89 17.98 7.75
CA LYS A 151 21.98 16.52 7.70
C LYS A 151 21.76 15.87 9.07
N GLU A 152 22.12 16.56 10.15
CA GLU A 152 21.94 16.04 11.51
C GLU A 152 20.45 15.95 11.90
N GLU A 153 19.62 16.88 11.42
CA GLU A 153 18.16 16.87 11.66
C GLU A 153 17.52 15.66 10.99
N ILE A 154 17.94 15.37 9.76
CA ILE A 154 17.53 14.17 9.01
C ILE A 154 17.97 12.91 9.75
N SER A 155 19.23 12.85 10.17
CA SER A 155 19.82 11.65 10.80
C SER A 155 19.19 11.34 12.16
N ALA A 156 18.67 12.34 12.86
CA ALA A 156 17.96 12.17 14.12
C ALA A 156 16.56 11.54 13.96
N LEU A 157 15.94 11.69 12.79
CA LEU A 157 14.55 11.26 12.54
C LEU A 157 14.42 10.07 11.60
N VAL A 158 15.37 9.87 10.69
CA VAL A 158 15.37 8.75 9.74
C VAL A 158 16.12 7.57 10.38
N LEU A 159 15.36 6.75 11.11
CA LEU A 159 15.85 5.59 11.85
C LEU A 159 15.13 4.30 11.43
N PRO A 160 15.76 3.12 11.59
CA PRO A 160 15.07 1.84 11.39
C PRO A 160 13.85 1.74 12.30
N ARG A 161 12.72 1.31 11.75
CA ARG A 161 11.42 1.31 12.43
C ARG A 161 10.95 -0.07 12.87
N LEU A 162 11.49 -1.14 12.28
CA LEU A 162 11.03 -2.50 12.59
C LEU A 162 11.61 -2.97 13.94
N THR A 163 10.71 -3.13 14.91
CA THR A 163 11.01 -3.56 16.27
C THR A 163 10.91 -5.07 16.42
N GLY A 164 11.49 -5.63 17.49
CA GLY A 164 11.34 -7.06 17.80
C GLY A 164 9.89 -7.44 18.13
N GLU A 165 9.15 -6.55 18.78
CA GLU A 165 7.72 -6.74 19.05
C GLU A 165 6.91 -6.87 17.75
N GLU A 166 7.17 -6.01 16.76
CA GLU A 166 6.49 -6.08 15.48
C GLU A 166 6.84 -7.36 14.72
N ILE A 167 8.08 -7.85 14.82
CA ILE A 167 8.46 -9.16 14.26
C ILE A 167 7.66 -10.30 14.88
N GLU A 168 7.51 -10.33 16.20
CA GLU A 168 6.73 -11.40 16.86
C GLU A 168 5.24 -11.32 16.54
N PHE A 169 4.69 -10.10 16.43
CA PHE A 169 3.33 -9.89 15.93
C PHE A 169 3.15 -10.44 14.50
N LEU A 170 4.08 -10.13 13.60
CA LEU A 170 4.05 -10.62 12.22
C LEU A 170 4.19 -12.14 12.14
N LYS A 171 5.06 -12.76 12.93
CA LYS A 171 5.19 -14.22 12.98
C LYS A 171 3.90 -14.88 13.45
N ALA A 172 3.29 -14.40 14.53
CA ALA A 172 2.04 -14.95 15.03
C ALA A 172 0.91 -14.83 14.00
N GLN A 173 0.81 -13.67 13.33
CA GLN A 173 -0.15 -13.46 12.25
C GLN A 173 0.11 -14.42 11.08
N LEU A 174 1.37 -14.57 10.65
CA LEU A 174 1.75 -15.43 9.55
C LEU A 174 1.45 -16.90 9.83
N THR A 175 1.76 -17.38 11.04
CA THR A 175 1.38 -18.72 11.49
C THR A 175 -0.13 -18.92 11.39
N GLY A 176 -0.93 -18.00 11.96
CA GLY A 176 -2.38 -18.08 11.89
C GLY A 176 -2.94 -18.08 10.46
N ILE A 177 -2.35 -17.28 9.56
CA ILE A 177 -2.72 -17.27 8.13
C ILE A 177 -2.39 -18.62 7.48
N ARG A 178 -1.17 -19.14 7.67
CA ARG A 178 -0.72 -20.40 7.06
C ARG A 178 -1.48 -21.61 7.58
N GLU A 179 -1.97 -21.57 8.82
CA GLU A 179 -2.81 -22.63 9.40
C GLU A 179 -4.27 -22.57 8.93
N SER A 180 -4.76 -21.39 8.52
CA SER A 180 -6.19 -21.17 8.23
C SER A 180 -6.53 -21.14 6.73
N THR A 181 -5.56 -20.85 5.84
CA THR A 181 -5.86 -20.71 4.41
C THR A 181 -4.67 -20.98 3.49
N ASP A 182 -4.97 -21.50 2.29
CA ASP A 182 -4.01 -21.66 1.20
C ASP A 182 -3.88 -20.40 0.31
N CYS A 183 -4.08 -19.19 0.84
CA CYS A 183 -3.89 -17.97 0.05
C CYS A 183 -2.42 -17.65 -0.17
N ALA A 184 -2.13 -16.90 -1.24
CA ALA A 184 -0.82 -16.26 -1.38
C ALA A 184 -0.69 -15.17 -0.31
N VAL A 185 0.41 -15.19 0.45
CA VAL A 185 0.65 -14.21 1.50
C VAL A 185 1.51 -13.07 0.97
N ILE A 186 0.99 -11.85 1.07
CA ILE A 186 1.67 -10.62 0.67
C ILE A 186 2.24 -9.94 1.92
N GLY A 187 3.56 -9.95 2.04
CA GLY A 187 4.29 -9.25 3.09
C GLY A 187 4.35 -7.75 2.84
N ALA A 188 3.64 -6.95 3.62
CA ALA A 188 3.73 -5.50 3.54
C ALA A 188 5.07 -4.99 4.11
N PHE A 189 5.92 -4.41 3.26
CA PHE A 189 7.17 -3.79 3.70
C PHE A 189 7.16 -2.27 3.51
N GLY A 190 6.66 -1.79 2.37
CA GLY A 190 6.73 -0.38 1.99
C GLY A 190 8.05 -0.05 1.29
N GLY A 191 8.95 0.71 1.92
CA GLY A 191 10.20 1.09 1.26
C GLY A 191 10.06 2.25 0.27
N ASN A 192 9.02 3.07 0.44
CA ASN A 192 8.73 4.24 -0.41
C ASN A 192 9.81 5.31 -0.24
N PHE A 193 10.20 5.96 -1.34
CA PHE A 193 11.22 7.03 -1.34
C PHE A 193 10.57 8.40 -1.57
N LEU A 194 9.74 8.52 -2.62
CA LEU A 194 9.06 9.77 -2.99
C LEU A 194 7.96 10.10 -1.98
N GLU A 195 7.08 9.16 -1.66
CA GLU A 195 6.03 9.35 -0.65
C GLU A 195 6.58 9.55 0.77
N ALA A 196 7.72 8.95 1.08
CA ALA A 196 8.41 9.21 2.34
C ALA A 196 8.93 10.66 2.37
N GLY A 197 9.45 11.17 1.26
CA GLY A 197 9.78 12.59 1.10
C GLY A 197 8.57 13.50 1.36
N HIS A 198 7.43 13.20 0.74
CA HIS A 198 6.18 13.95 0.96
C HIS A 198 5.76 13.91 2.43
N SER A 199 5.86 12.75 3.09
CA SER A 199 5.45 12.58 4.49
C SER A 199 6.40 13.24 5.49
N MET A 200 7.66 13.47 5.10
CA MET A 200 8.67 14.05 5.99
C MET A 200 8.82 15.56 5.81
N PHE A 201 8.88 16.06 4.57
CA PHE A 201 9.12 17.48 4.28
C PHE A 201 7.84 18.24 3.89
N GLY A 202 6.76 17.53 3.56
CA GLY A 202 5.61 18.09 2.87
C GLY A 202 5.78 18.03 1.35
N TYR A 203 4.67 17.89 0.62
CA TYR A 203 4.67 17.66 -0.82
C TYR A 203 5.42 18.78 -1.58
N GLN A 204 5.01 20.04 -1.37
CA GLN A 204 5.58 21.17 -2.10
C GLN A 204 7.09 21.31 -1.82
N GLU A 205 7.48 21.34 -0.54
CA GLU A 205 8.87 21.54 -0.14
C GLU A 205 9.77 20.41 -0.65
N PHE A 206 9.35 19.14 -0.53
CA PHE A 206 10.13 18.02 -1.04
C PHE A 206 10.36 18.12 -2.55
N MET A 207 9.29 18.38 -3.31
CA MET A 207 9.34 18.45 -4.76
C MET A 207 10.19 19.62 -5.27
N GLU A 208 10.14 20.77 -4.60
CA GLU A 208 11.02 21.91 -4.89
C GLU A 208 12.49 21.57 -4.57
N ARG A 209 12.76 20.98 -3.40
CA ARG A 209 14.12 20.65 -2.94
C ARG A 209 14.80 19.56 -3.76
N LEU A 210 14.06 18.67 -4.41
CA LEU A 210 14.64 17.74 -5.40
C LEU A 210 15.42 18.49 -6.51
N ILE A 211 15.08 19.75 -6.76
CA ILE A 211 15.74 20.62 -7.75
C ILE A 211 16.66 21.63 -7.07
N THR A 212 16.20 22.31 -6.02
CA THR A 212 16.90 23.45 -5.42
C THR A 212 17.96 23.06 -4.40
N ASP A 213 17.84 21.88 -3.77
CA ASP A 213 18.77 21.36 -2.76
C ASP A 213 18.94 19.84 -2.91
N ARG A 214 19.33 19.43 -4.11
CA ARG A 214 19.54 18.04 -4.47
C ARG A 214 20.51 17.30 -3.51
N PRO A 215 21.65 17.88 -3.06
CA PRO A 215 22.56 17.17 -2.14
C PRO A 215 21.93 16.81 -0.80
N LEU A 216 21.03 17.64 -0.26
CA LEU A 216 20.32 17.33 0.98
C LEU A 216 19.28 16.23 0.75
N MET A 217 18.53 16.29 -0.36
CA MET A 217 17.54 15.26 -0.70
C MET A 217 18.19 13.91 -0.99
N GLU A 218 19.33 13.88 -1.70
CA GLU A 218 20.09 12.64 -1.90
C GLU A 218 20.60 12.07 -0.59
N PHE A 219 21.09 12.92 0.33
CA PHE A 219 21.47 12.48 1.67
C PHE A 219 20.28 11.88 2.44
N PHE A 220 19.12 12.53 2.41
CA PHE A 220 17.89 12.00 3.03
C PHE A 220 17.53 10.63 2.45
N LEU A 221 17.50 10.50 1.13
CA LEU A 221 17.11 9.26 0.47
C LEU A 221 18.14 8.13 0.68
N ASP A 222 19.43 8.46 0.80
CA ASP A 222 20.48 7.49 1.16
C ASP A 222 20.35 7.03 2.60
N ARG A 223 20.05 7.94 3.54
CA ARG A 223 19.75 7.55 4.92
C ARG A 223 18.51 6.68 5.00
N LEU A 224 17.48 7.01 4.24
CA LEU A 224 16.27 6.22 4.17
C LEU A 224 16.55 4.81 3.63
N LEU A 225 17.31 4.69 2.53
CA LEU A 225 17.74 3.39 2.00
C LEU A 225 18.51 2.58 3.05
N GLU A 226 19.49 3.17 3.75
CA GLU A 226 20.22 2.46 4.80
C GLU A 226 19.30 1.91 5.89
N THR A 227 18.33 2.71 6.35
CA THR A 227 17.34 2.24 7.34
C THR A 227 16.45 1.14 6.81
N TYR A 228 16.03 1.23 5.55
CA TYR A 228 15.24 0.19 4.89
C TYR A 228 16.02 -1.11 4.77
N LEU A 229 17.31 -1.09 4.43
CA LEU A 229 18.11 -2.32 4.35
C LEU A 229 18.25 -3.00 5.72
N VAL A 230 18.35 -2.24 6.81
CA VAL A 230 18.37 -2.79 8.18
C VAL A 230 17.04 -3.45 8.54
N ASP A 231 15.92 -2.77 8.28
CA ASP A 231 14.60 -3.33 8.55
C ASP A 231 14.28 -4.52 7.65
N LEU A 232 14.70 -4.47 6.38
CA LEU A 232 14.50 -5.54 5.42
C LEU A 232 15.31 -6.79 5.79
N GLU A 233 16.54 -6.63 6.28
CA GLU A 233 17.32 -7.76 6.80
C GLU A 233 16.56 -8.49 7.91
N LYS A 234 16.05 -7.75 8.90
CA LYS A 234 15.25 -8.32 10.00
C LYS A 234 13.97 -8.98 9.48
N TYR A 235 13.23 -8.29 8.61
CA TYR A 235 11.96 -8.76 8.06
C TYR A 235 12.13 -10.05 7.26
N LEU A 236 13.05 -10.05 6.28
CA LEU A 236 13.29 -11.21 5.42
C LEU A 236 13.89 -12.39 6.19
N SER A 237 14.74 -12.14 7.19
CA SER A 237 15.29 -13.22 8.02
C SER A 237 14.22 -13.89 8.88
N ALA A 238 13.19 -13.15 9.31
CA ALA A 238 12.14 -13.66 10.18
C ALA A 238 10.95 -14.27 9.42
N LEU A 239 10.62 -13.74 8.24
CA LEU A 239 9.35 -14.00 7.55
C LEU A 239 9.52 -14.41 6.09
N GLY A 240 10.69 -14.15 5.49
CA GLY A 240 10.88 -14.20 4.04
C GLY A 240 10.76 -15.58 3.41
N ASP A 241 10.90 -16.65 4.18
CA ASP A 241 10.71 -18.04 3.70
C ASP A 241 9.23 -18.44 3.67
N ASP A 242 8.38 -17.74 4.41
CA ASP A 242 7.00 -18.10 4.67
C ASP A 242 5.99 -17.14 4.04
N ILE A 243 6.45 -16.14 3.28
CA ILE A 243 5.61 -15.26 2.44
C ILE A 243 5.85 -15.56 0.96
N ASP A 244 4.87 -15.21 0.12
CA ASP A 244 4.93 -15.48 -1.32
C ASP A 244 5.35 -14.26 -2.13
N ILE A 245 4.95 -13.08 -1.67
CA ILE A 245 5.15 -11.79 -2.32
C ILE A 245 5.61 -10.80 -1.25
N ILE A 246 6.57 -9.95 -1.56
CA ILE A 246 6.88 -8.76 -0.75
C ILE A 246 6.40 -7.52 -1.48
N GLN A 247 5.58 -6.73 -0.79
CA GLN A 247 5.04 -5.49 -1.30
C GLN A 247 5.95 -4.32 -0.90
N ILE A 248 6.45 -3.65 -1.93
CA ILE A 248 7.03 -2.31 -1.87
C ILE A 248 6.12 -1.31 -2.58
N GLY A 249 6.30 -0.01 -2.33
CA GLY A 249 5.44 1.03 -2.92
C GLY A 249 6.17 2.34 -3.15
N ASP A 250 5.68 3.11 -4.10
CA ASP A 250 5.91 4.54 -4.29
C ASP A 250 5.03 5.05 -5.43
N ASP A 251 4.31 6.15 -5.26
CA ASP A 251 3.47 6.71 -6.32
C ASP A 251 4.27 7.63 -7.27
N TYR A 252 4.60 7.11 -8.45
CA TYR A 252 5.36 7.84 -9.49
C TYR A 252 4.48 8.45 -10.59
N GLY A 253 3.17 8.17 -10.60
CA GLY A 253 2.24 8.62 -11.64
C GLY A 253 1.18 9.60 -11.14
N THR A 254 0.57 10.27 -12.09
CA THR A 254 -0.64 11.10 -11.97
C THR A 254 -1.65 10.62 -13.02
N GLN A 255 -2.84 11.21 -13.10
CA GLN A 255 -3.81 10.85 -14.15
C GLN A 255 -3.23 11.00 -15.58
N GLU A 256 -2.44 12.05 -15.81
CA GLU A 256 -2.04 12.47 -17.14
C GLU A 256 -0.58 12.18 -17.48
N ASN A 257 0.28 12.03 -16.48
CA ASN A 257 1.73 11.87 -16.67
C ASN A 257 2.43 11.36 -15.40
N THR A 258 3.75 11.21 -15.45
CA THR A 258 4.62 10.99 -14.29
C THR A 258 4.62 12.17 -13.31
N ALA A 259 4.69 11.89 -12.01
CA ALA A 259 4.75 12.89 -10.93
C ALA A 259 6.12 13.59 -10.85
N ILE A 260 7.18 12.88 -11.23
CA ILE A 260 8.54 13.41 -11.34
C ILE A 260 9.08 13.14 -12.75
N SER A 261 9.94 14.03 -13.25
CA SER A 261 10.52 13.85 -14.58
C SER A 261 11.33 12.53 -14.65
N PRO A 262 11.35 11.84 -15.82
CA PRO A 262 12.12 10.62 -15.95
C PRO A 262 13.61 10.77 -15.68
N ARG A 263 14.16 11.96 -15.92
CA ARG A 263 15.53 12.31 -15.56
C ARG A 263 15.76 12.25 -14.05
N ILE A 264 14.85 12.82 -13.26
CA ILE A 264 14.93 12.81 -11.79
C ILE A 264 14.75 11.38 -11.26
N PHE A 265 13.74 10.65 -11.76
CA PHE A 265 13.54 9.26 -11.37
C PHE A 265 14.80 8.41 -11.61
N ARG A 266 15.36 8.43 -12.82
CA ARG A 266 16.53 7.60 -13.19
C ARG A 266 17.82 8.00 -12.48
N SER A 267 17.98 9.27 -12.12
CA SER A 267 19.20 9.75 -11.45
C SER A 267 19.16 9.65 -9.93
N ILE A 268 17.97 9.73 -9.32
CA ILE A 268 17.81 9.77 -7.86
C ILE A 268 17.12 8.51 -7.34
N PHE A 269 15.95 8.14 -7.86
CA PHE A 269 15.11 7.11 -7.25
C PHE A 269 15.48 5.71 -7.73
N LYS A 270 15.66 5.51 -9.04
CA LYS A 270 15.96 4.21 -9.64
C LYS A 270 17.18 3.50 -9.02
N PRO A 271 18.33 4.15 -8.75
CA PRO A 271 19.47 3.46 -8.14
C PRO A 271 19.16 2.92 -6.73
N ARG A 272 18.33 3.63 -5.96
CA ARG A 272 17.95 3.25 -4.59
C ARG A 272 16.91 2.13 -4.61
N LEU A 273 15.92 2.24 -5.51
CA LEU A 273 14.96 1.16 -5.77
C LEU A 273 15.70 -0.12 -6.22
N LYS A 274 16.68 0.00 -7.13
CA LYS A 274 17.52 -1.13 -7.54
C LYS A 274 18.25 -1.77 -6.37
N THR A 275 18.88 -0.96 -5.52
CA THR A 275 19.59 -1.48 -4.34
C THR A 275 18.65 -2.23 -3.39
N LEU A 276 17.42 -1.73 -3.23
CA LEU A 276 16.40 -2.40 -2.41
C LEU A 276 15.97 -3.74 -3.03
N CYS A 277 15.63 -3.77 -4.33
CA CYS A 277 15.23 -4.99 -5.02
C CYS A 277 16.37 -6.04 -5.09
N ASP A 278 17.58 -5.62 -5.43
CA ASP A 278 18.76 -6.49 -5.44
C ASP A 278 18.99 -7.13 -4.06
N PHE A 279 18.75 -6.38 -2.98
CA PHE A 279 18.86 -6.90 -1.63
C PHE A 279 17.83 -8.00 -1.36
N ILE A 280 16.56 -7.78 -1.74
CA ILE A 280 15.48 -8.76 -1.60
C ILE A 280 15.83 -10.03 -2.34
N HIS A 281 16.11 -9.95 -3.65
CA HIS A 281 16.39 -11.13 -4.48
C HIS A 281 17.65 -11.88 -4.05
N ARG A 282 18.69 -11.18 -3.58
CA ARG A 282 19.90 -11.83 -3.06
C ARG A 282 19.60 -12.64 -1.80
N LYS A 283 18.69 -12.16 -0.93
CA LYS A 283 18.35 -12.81 0.33
C LYS A 283 17.30 -13.91 0.16
N LYS A 284 16.31 -13.67 -0.71
CA LYS A 284 15.16 -14.54 -0.98
C LYS A 284 14.90 -14.55 -2.50
N PRO A 285 15.61 -15.39 -3.28
CA PRO A 285 15.53 -15.39 -4.75
C PRO A 285 14.17 -15.84 -5.29
N ASP A 286 13.41 -16.62 -4.52
CA ASP A 286 12.09 -17.11 -4.91
C ASP A 286 10.95 -16.15 -4.53
N LEU A 287 11.25 -15.04 -3.83
CA LEU A 287 10.26 -14.09 -3.35
C LEU A 287 9.93 -13.06 -4.44
N PHE A 288 8.66 -12.95 -4.80
CA PHE A 288 8.21 -12.02 -5.84
C PHE A 288 8.14 -10.58 -5.31
N ILE A 289 8.69 -9.63 -6.06
CA ILE A 289 8.62 -8.20 -5.72
C ILE A 289 7.40 -7.56 -6.38
N PHE A 290 6.51 -7.04 -5.54
CA PHE A 290 5.35 -6.26 -5.92
C PHE A 290 5.61 -4.78 -5.68
N LEU A 291 5.46 -3.95 -6.72
CA LEU A 291 5.51 -2.49 -6.63
C LEU A 291 4.10 -1.92 -6.77
N HIS A 292 3.67 -1.18 -5.75
CA HIS A 292 2.52 -0.27 -5.85
C HIS A 292 2.97 1.10 -6.38
N SER A 293 2.34 1.61 -7.44
CA SER A 293 2.53 2.96 -8.00
C SER A 293 1.34 3.37 -8.87
N CYS A 294 0.51 4.30 -8.38
CA CYS A 294 -0.69 4.78 -9.05
C CYS A 294 -0.43 5.65 -10.29
N GLY A 295 -1.46 5.81 -11.12
CA GLY A 295 -1.46 6.72 -12.27
C GLY A 295 -0.69 6.26 -13.50
N SER A 296 -0.34 7.23 -14.36
CA SER A 296 0.37 7.04 -15.62
C SER A 296 1.87 6.76 -15.38
N VAL A 297 2.21 5.49 -15.20
CA VAL A 297 3.58 5.02 -14.94
C VAL A 297 4.23 4.31 -16.13
N TYR A 298 3.57 4.26 -17.28
CA TYR A 298 4.03 3.60 -18.51
C TYR A 298 5.52 3.90 -18.82
N THR A 299 5.95 5.15 -18.69
CA THR A 299 7.34 5.58 -18.95
C THR A 299 8.38 4.90 -18.04
N PHE A 300 7.98 4.44 -16.86
CA PHE A 300 8.85 3.79 -15.87
C PHE A 300 8.75 2.27 -15.86
N ILE A 301 7.81 1.65 -16.58
CA ILE A 301 7.67 0.18 -16.59
C ILE A 301 8.97 -0.52 -17.02
N PRO A 302 9.68 -0.09 -18.09
CA PRO A 302 10.97 -0.68 -18.42
C PRO A 302 12.01 -0.52 -17.31
N ASP A 303 12.00 0.61 -16.61
CA ASP A 303 12.90 0.87 -15.49
C ASP A 303 12.56 -0.03 -14.29
N PHE A 304 11.28 -0.31 -14.02
CA PHE A 304 10.84 -1.23 -12.97
C PHE A 304 11.23 -2.68 -13.26
N ILE A 305 11.06 -3.14 -14.49
CA ILE A 305 11.50 -4.47 -14.95
C ILE A 305 13.02 -4.59 -14.77
N GLU A 306 13.80 -3.58 -15.21
CA GLU A 306 15.26 -3.60 -15.11
C GLU A 306 15.76 -3.72 -13.67
N VAL A 307 15.07 -3.11 -12.70
CA VAL A 307 15.46 -3.18 -11.28
C VAL A 307 14.92 -4.42 -10.57
N GLY A 308 14.21 -5.32 -11.26
CA GLY A 308 13.76 -6.60 -10.70
C GLY A 308 12.35 -6.59 -10.10
N VAL A 309 11.53 -5.57 -10.38
CA VAL A 309 10.11 -5.63 -10.02
C VAL A 309 9.41 -6.65 -10.93
N GLN A 310 8.61 -7.55 -10.34
CA GLN A 310 7.93 -8.63 -11.05
C GLN A 310 6.42 -8.41 -11.14
N ILE A 311 5.87 -7.57 -10.26
CA ILE A 311 4.43 -7.27 -10.21
C ILE A 311 4.25 -5.76 -10.14
N LEU A 312 3.47 -5.21 -11.06
CA LEU A 312 3.03 -3.82 -11.02
C LEU A 312 1.57 -3.74 -10.59
N ASN A 313 1.31 -2.91 -9.58
CA ASN A 313 -0.02 -2.57 -9.11
C ASN A 313 -0.13 -1.06 -8.87
N PRO A 314 -1.32 -0.46 -8.99
CA PRO A 314 -2.43 -0.98 -9.77
C PRO A 314 -2.11 -0.87 -11.27
N VAL A 315 -2.96 -1.47 -12.10
CA VAL A 315 -3.12 -0.98 -13.47
C VAL A 315 -4.31 -0.03 -13.47
N GLN A 316 -4.03 1.27 -13.43
CA GLN A 316 -5.06 2.28 -13.51
C GLN A 316 -5.43 2.53 -14.98
N THR A 317 -6.37 1.75 -15.49
CA THR A 317 -6.73 1.65 -16.92
C THR A 317 -7.21 2.95 -17.55
N ASN A 318 -7.68 3.90 -16.73
CA ASN A 318 -8.15 5.21 -17.17
C ASN A 318 -7.05 6.29 -17.17
N ALA A 319 -5.86 5.99 -16.64
CA ALA A 319 -4.72 6.89 -16.70
C ALA A 319 -4.08 6.85 -18.08
N LYS A 320 -3.47 7.96 -18.49
CA LYS A 320 -2.88 8.08 -19.81
C LYS A 320 -1.80 7.02 -20.05
N ASN A 321 -1.82 6.36 -21.22
CA ASN A 321 -0.88 5.30 -21.62
C ASN A 321 -0.95 4.01 -20.79
N MET A 322 -1.99 3.81 -19.98
CA MET A 322 -2.15 2.63 -19.12
C MET A 322 -3.21 1.65 -19.66
N GLU A 323 -3.43 1.65 -20.98
CA GLU A 323 -4.42 0.76 -21.60
C GLU A 323 -3.99 -0.71 -21.49
N PRO A 324 -4.85 -1.64 -20.98
CA PRO A 324 -4.48 -3.04 -20.76
C PRO A 324 -3.87 -3.75 -21.96
N GLU A 325 -4.46 -3.60 -23.15
CA GLU A 325 -3.97 -4.22 -24.39
C GLU A 325 -2.53 -3.78 -24.71
N ARG A 326 -2.25 -2.48 -24.57
CA ARG A 326 -0.93 -1.91 -24.81
C ARG A 326 0.08 -2.48 -23.82
N LEU A 327 -0.25 -2.43 -22.53
CA LEU A 327 0.59 -2.93 -21.46
C LEU A 327 0.90 -4.42 -21.60
N LYS A 328 -0.10 -5.25 -21.94
CA LYS A 328 0.10 -6.68 -22.17
C LYS A 328 0.94 -6.97 -23.42
N ASN A 329 0.73 -6.23 -24.51
CA ASN A 329 1.50 -6.40 -25.74
C ASN A 329 2.97 -6.02 -25.57
N GLU A 330 3.24 -4.94 -24.84
CA GLU A 330 4.60 -4.40 -24.70
C GLU A 330 5.41 -5.02 -23.55
N PHE A 331 4.77 -5.30 -22.41
CA PHE A 331 5.49 -5.70 -21.17
C PHE A 331 4.96 -6.98 -20.52
N GLY A 332 3.84 -7.54 -20.99
CA GLY A 332 3.16 -8.66 -20.34
C GLY A 332 3.94 -9.98 -20.29
N ARG A 333 5.11 -10.04 -20.94
CA ARG A 333 6.07 -11.16 -20.90
C ARG A 333 7.10 -11.02 -19.78
N ASP A 334 7.34 -9.79 -19.31
CA ASP A 334 8.43 -9.45 -18.40
C ASP A 334 7.92 -9.04 -17.01
N ILE A 335 6.67 -8.56 -16.93
CA ILE A 335 6.04 -8.15 -15.67
C ILE A 335 4.58 -8.62 -15.61
N VAL A 336 4.12 -8.93 -14.40
CA VAL A 336 2.73 -9.26 -14.12
C VAL A 336 1.99 -7.99 -13.73
N PHE A 337 0.80 -7.82 -14.28
CA PHE A 337 -0.10 -6.73 -13.94
C PHE A 337 -1.12 -7.21 -12.90
N TRP A 338 -1.14 -6.55 -11.75
CA TRP A 338 -2.03 -6.88 -10.63
C TRP A 338 -3.00 -5.71 -10.40
N GLY A 339 -4.29 -5.94 -10.62
CA GLY A 339 -5.33 -4.91 -10.67
C GLY A 339 -5.76 -4.61 -12.12
N GLY A 340 -6.46 -3.49 -12.32
CA GLY A 340 -7.03 -3.14 -13.62
C GLY A 340 -8.30 -3.91 -13.98
N GLY A 341 -8.97 -4.50 -12.99
CA GLY A 341 -10.23 -5.24 -13.21
C GLY A 341 -11.43 -4.35 -13.51
N CYS A 342 -11.40 -3.06 -13.16
CA CYS A 342 -12.40 -2.07 -13.59
C CYS A 342 -11.85 -0.64 -13.42
N ASP A 343 -12.47 0.34 -14.08
CA ASP A 343 -12.27 1.77 -13.84
C ASP A 343 -12.81 2.16 -12.46
N THR A 344 -11.88 2.42 -11.54
CA THR A 344 -12.17 2.75 -10.14
C THR A 344 -12.56 4.21 -9.91
N GLN A 345 -12.39 5.11 -10.88
CA GLN A 345 -12.75 6.53 -10.74
C GLN A 345 -14.14 6.85 -11.31
N HIS A 346 -14.61 6.10 -12.30
CA HIS A 346 -15.89 6.39 -12.96
C HIS A 346 -16.87 5.21 -12.91
N VAL A 347 -16.48 4.05 -13.45
CA VAL A 347 -17.40 2.91 -13.64
C VAL A 347 -17.78 2.28 -12.30
N LEU A 348 -16.81 1.96 -11.46
CA LEU A 348 -17.07 1.35 -10.15
C LEU A 348 -17.92 2.24 -9.21
N PRO A 349 -17.63 3.55 -9.03
CA PRO A 349 -18.40 4.39 -8.10
C PRO A 349 -19.74 4.89 -8.65
N PHE A 350 -19.87 5.09 -9.97
CA PHE A 350 -21.02 5.80 -10.56
C PHE A 350 -21.73 5.07 -11.70
N GLY A 351 -21.13 3.99 -12.22
CA GLY A 351 -21.68 3.22 -13.33
C GLY A 351 -22.86 2.35 -12.93
N THR A 352 -23.61 1.88 -13.93
CA THR A 352 -24.60 0.82 -13.74
C THR A 352 -23.91 -0.53 -13.61
N LEU A 353 -24.64 -1.55 -13.12
CA LEU A 353 -24.14 -2.92 -13.10
C LEU A 353 -23.70 -3.40 -14.49
N LYS A 354 -24.42 -2.98 -15.54
CA LYS A 354 -24.06 -3.31 -16.92
C LYS A 354 -22.74 -2.66 -17.33
N ASP A 355 -22.55 -1.37 -17.02
CA ASP A 355 -21.29 -0.67 -17.33
C ASP A 355 -20.10 -1.36 -16.64
N LEU A 356 -20.30 -1.81 -15.39
CA LEU A 356 -19.29 -2.56 -14.66
C LEU A 356 -19.01 -3.94 -15.28
N GLU A 357 -20.04 -4.71 -15.65
CA GLU A 357 -19.83 -5.99 -16.33
C GLU A 357 -19.11 -5.85 -17.67
N ASP A 358 -19.47 -4.83 -18.45
CA ASP A 358 -18.88 -4.57 -19.77
C ASP A 358 -17.41 -4.13 -19.63
N ASP A 359 -17.06 -3.33 -18.61
CA ASP A 359 -15.68 -2.90 -18.34
C ASP A 359 -14.82 -4.05 -17.80
N ILE A 360 -15.34 -4.91 -16.91
CA ILE A 360 -14.62 -6.11 -16.41
C ILE A 360 -14.33 -7.12 -17.52
N ARG A 361 -15.22 -7.24 -18.52
CA ARG A 361 -15.07 -8.20 -19.64
C ARG A 361 -14.04 -7.76 -20.67
N ARG A 362 -13.77 -6.46 -20.78
CA ARG A 362 -12.80 -5.88 -21.72
C ARG A 362 -11.38 -6.19 -21.28
#